data_AF-A0A7S9LF93-F1
#
_entry.id   AF-A0A7S9LF93-F1
#
_cell.length_a   1.000
_cell.length_b   1.000
_cell.length_c   1.000
_cell.angle_alpha   90.00
_cell.angle_beta   90.00
_cell.angle_gamma   90.00
#
_symmetry.space_group_name_H-M   'P 1'
#
loop_
_entity.id
_entity.type
_entity.pdbx_description
1 polymer ?
#
loop_
_entity_poly.entity_id
_entity_poly.type
_entity_poly.pdbx_seq_one_letter_code
_entity_poly.pdbx_strand_id
1 'polypeptide(L)'
;MKAPWNFTRFLPLAERLLSRGRLPALLFAVARKGPRLGKLREDVKLMQALCLAWWRGEYRAINRKALITIVAGLLYFVSPIDAIPDWLLGVGFLDDIAVLGWVLKTVSDELERFKAWRDTQSPERLQVVERLPATPEDLRLEREIP
;
A
#
# COMPACT_ATOMS: atom_id res chain seq x y z
N MET A 1 -12.36 14.20 -3.27
CA MET A 1 -13.57 13.41 -2.96
C MET A 1 -13.55 13.06 -1.48
N LYS A 2 -14.71 12.92 -0.81
CA LYS A 2 -14.74 12.46 0.59
C LYS A 2 -14.41 10.98 0.66
N ALA A 3 -13.64 10.57 1.68
CA ALA A 3 -13.31 9.17 1.93
C ALA A 3 -14.55 8.37 2.38
N PRO A 4 -14.67 7.09 1.99
CA PRO A 4 -15.69 6.21 2.55
C PRO A 4 -15.55 6.14 4.08
N TRP A 5 -16.67 6.18 4.80
CA TRP A 5 -16.64 6.25 6.27
C TRP A 5 -15.91 5.05 6.89
N ASN A 6 -16.18 3.84 6.38
CA ASN A 6 -15.47 2.61 6.76
C ASN A 6 -13.95 2.68 6.51
N PHE A 7 -13.50 3.45 5.52
CA PHE A 7 -12.08 3.64 5.22
C PHE A 7 -11.41 4.68 6.12
N THR A 8 -12.13 5.73 6.55
CA THR A 8 -11.54 6.84 7.33
C THR A 8 -10.84 6.39 8.62
N ARG A 9 -11.30 5.32 9.26
CA ARG A 9 -10.66 4.74 10.45
C ARG A 9 -9.26 4.17 10.19
N PHE A 10 -8.92 3.84 8.95
CA PHE A 10 -7.61 3.31 8.58
C PHE A 10 -6.54 4.39 8.39
N LEU A 11 -6.93 5.64 8.14
CA LEU A 11 -6.00 6.76 7.98
C LEU A 11 -5.11 6.99 9.22
N PRO A 12 -5.65 7.15 10.45
CA PRO A 12 -4.82 7.30 11.65
C PRO A 12 -4.01 6.03 11.97
N LEU A 13 -4.51 4.85 11.61
CA LEU A 13 -3.77 3.60 11.79
C LEU A 13 -2.56 3.52 10.85
N ALA A 14 -2.72 3.92 9.59
CA ALA A 14 -1.67 4.01 8.61
C ALA A 14 -0.58 5.01 9.04
N GLU A 15 -0.98 6.18 9.54
CA GLU A 15 -0.04 7.15 10.07
C GLU A 15 0.77 6.60 11.26
N ARG A 16 0.10 5.97 12.23
CA ARG A 16 0.77 5.32 13.38
C ARG A 16 1.70 4.19 12.92
N LEU A 17 1.30 3.42 11.92
CA LEU A 17 2.08 2.31 11.36
C LEU A 17 3.38 2.83 10.71
N LEU A 18 3.28 3.93 9.94
CA LEU A 18 4.43 4.62 9.36
C LEU A 18 5.36 5.18 10.45
N SER A 19 4.82 5.92 11.43
CA SER A 19 5.60 6.50 12.52
C SER A 19 6.32 5.46 13.38
N ARG A 20 5.74 4.25 13.53
CA ARG A 20 6.34 3.15 14.30
C ARG A 20 7.30 2.27 13.50
N GLY A 21 7.60 2.60 12.24
CA GLY A 21 8.48 1.78 11.40
C GLY A 21 7.93 0.36 11.13
N ARG A 22 6.60 0.21 11.11
CA ARG A 22 5.91 -1.07 10.90
C ARG A 22 5.47 -1.29 9.44
N LEU A 23 5.91 -0.43 8.52
CA LEU A 23 5.65 -0.57 7.08
C LEU A 23 6.12 -1.92 6.51
N PRO A 24 7.31 -2.46 6.87
CA PRO A 24 7.73 -3.79 6.42
C PRO A 24 6.69 -4.88 6.68
N ALA A 25 6.14 -4.95 7.90
CA ALA A 25 5.16 -5.97 8.26
C ALA A 25 3.89 -5.91 7.37
N LEU A 26 3.43 -4.70 7.03
CA LEU A 26 2.31 -4.51 6.13
C LEU A 26 2.63 -4.99 4.71
N LEU A 27 3.81 -4.65 4.19
CA LEU A 27 4.21 -5.02 2.83
C LEU A 27 4.29 -6.54 2.66
N PHE A 28 4.79 -7.26 3.66
CA PHE A 28 4.79 -8.72 3.68
C PHE A 28 3.38 -9.30 3.80
N ALA A 29 2.49 -8.69 4.60
CA ALA A 29 1.09 -9.11 4.66
C ALA A 29 0.38 -8.95 3.30
N VAL A 30 0.66 -7.86 2.57
CA VAL A 30 0.13 -7.61 1.23
C VAL A 30 0.64 -8.65 0.24
N ALA A 31 1.95 -8.93 0.26
CA ALA A 31 2.59 -9.93 -0.60
C ALA A 31 1.99 -11.32 -0.39
N ARG A 32 1.76 -11.71 0.86
CA ARG A 32 1.15 -12.99 1.23
C ARG A 32 -0.32 -13.09 0.82
N LYS A 33 -1.09 -12.01 0.94
CA LYS A 33 -2.52 -12.01 0.61
C LYS A 33 -2.78 -12.13 -0.89
N GLY A 34 -2.08 -11.33 -1.71
CA GLY A 34 -2.14 -11.36 -3.18
C GLY A 34 -3.57 -11.25 -3.78
N PRO A 35 -3.98 -10.12 -4.40
CA PRO A 35 -5.33 -10.01 -4.95
C PRO A 35 -5.57 -11.01 -6.10
N ARG A 36 -6.80 -11.53 -6.19
CA ARG A 36 -7.21 -12.57 -7.16
C ARG A 36 -7.51 -12.04 -8.57
N LEU A 37 -7.74 -10.74 -8.73
CA LEU A 37 -8.10 -10.09 -10.00
C LEU A 37 -6.89 -9.38 -10.64
N GLY A 38 -6.76 -9.47 -11.97
CA GLY A 38 -5.58 -9.00 -12.73
C GLY A 38 -5.25 -7.52 -12.54
N LYS A 39 -6.19 -6.62 -12.88
CA LYS A 39 -5.95 -5.16 -12.75
C LYS A 39 -5.67 -4.73 -11.31
N LEU A 40 -6.48 -5.22 -10.36
CA LEU A 40 -6.27 -4.95 -8.94
C LEU A 40 -4.91 -5.47 -8.45
N ARG A 41 -4.41 -6.58 -9.02
CA ARG A 41 -3.08 -7.10 -8.73
C ARG A 41 -1.97 -6.18 -9.20
N GLU A 42 -2.10 -5.57 -10.37
CA GLU A 42 -1.14 -4.59 -10.86
C GLU A 42 -1.14 -3.34 -9.98
N ASP A 43 -2.33 -2.83 -9.65
CA ASP A 43 -2.50 -1.66 -8.79
C ASP A 43 -1.92 -1.87 -7.38
N VAL A 44 -2.20 -3.03 -6.75
CA VAL A 44 -1.65 -3.38 -5.43
C VAL A 44 -0.14 -3.56 -5.48
N LYS A 45 0.40 -4.18 -6.55
CA LYS A 45 1.85 -4.29 -6.75
C LYS A 45 2.50 -2.91 -6.89
N LEU A 46 1.87 -1.99 -7.64
CA LEU A 46 2.40 -0.64 -7.81
C LEU A 46 2.40 0.13 -6.48
N MET A 47 1.33 0.02 -5.70
CA MET A 47 1.26 0.60 -4.34
C MET A 47 2.32 0.00 -3.41
N GLN A 48 2.55 -1.31 -3.47
CA GLN A 48 3.58 -1.99 -2.68
C GLN A 48 4.99 -1.54 -3.10
N ALA A 49 5.27 -1.48 -4.40
CA ALA A 49 6.54 -1.01 -4.95
C ALA A 49 6.84 0.44 -4.54
N LEU A 50 5.84 1.32 -4.61
CA LEU A 50 5.94 2.70 -4.14
C LEU A 50 6.31 2.74 -2.65
N CYS A 51 5.62 1.96 -1.82
CA CYS A 51 5.93 1.88 -0.39
C CYS A 51 7.35 1.35 -0.12
N LEU A 52 7.86 0.40 -0.93
CA LEU A 52 9.23 -0.11 -0.81
C LEU A 52 10.27 0.94 -1.20
N ALA A 53 10.09 1.58 -2.36
CA ALA A 53 10.97 2.66 -2.82
C ALA A 53 10.97 3.83 -1.82
N TRP A 54 9.80 4.13 -1.25
CA TRP A 54 9.70 5.11 -0.17
C TRP A 54 10.34 4.60 1.13
N TRP A 55 10.20 3.34 1.51
CA TRP A 55 10.86 2.83 2.72
C TRP A 55 12.39 2.96 2.62
N ARG A 56 12.96 2.65 1.44
CA ARG A 56 14.40 2.62 1.17
C ARG A 56 15.05 3.98 0.94
N GLY A 57 14.30 5.03 0.62
CA GLY A 57 14.90 6.34 0.29
C GLY A 57 14.90 6.68 -1.19
N GLU A 58 14.69 5.69 -2.04
CA GLU A 58 14.81 5.76 -3.50
C GLU A 58 13.75 6.66 -4.15
N TYR A 59 12.55 6.73 -3.55
CA TYR A 59 11.48 7.62 -4.00
C TYR A 59 10.94 8.48 -2.86
N ARG A 60 11.03 9.81 -3.03
CA ARG A 60 10.56 10.81 -2.06
C ARG A 60 9.57 11.81 -2.65
N ALA A 61 9.36 11.79 -3.96
CA ALA A 61 8.50 12.71 -4.70
C ALA A 61 7.00 12.35 -4.58
N ILE A 62 6.51 12.22 -3.35
CA ILE A 62 5.11 11.90 -3.05
C ILE A 62 4.56 12.81 -1.94
N ASN A 63 3.30 13.24 -2.08
CA ASN A 63 2.61 13.94 -1.00
C ASN A 63 2.37 13.02 0.22
N ARG A 64 2.64 13.53 1.43
CA ARG A 64 2.43 12.77 2.68
C ARG A 64 1.01 12.21 2.83
N LYS A 65 -0.02 12.96 2.43
CA LYS A 65 -1.42 12.50 2.49
C LYS A 65 -1.65 11.32 1.54
N ALA A 66 -1.06 11.36 0.34
CA ALA A 66 -1.17 10.28 -0.63
C ALA A 66 -0.49 9.02 -0.12
N LEU A 67 0.72 9.14 0.45
CA LEU A 67 1.41 8.03 1.08
C LEU A 67 0.56 7.40 2.19
N ILE A 68 0.00 8.20 3.11
CA ILE A 68 -0.89 7.70 4.17
C ILE A 68 -2.12 7.01 3.58
N THR A 69 -2.68 7.55 2.50
CA THR A 69 -3.86 6.98 1.82
C THR A 69 -3.53 5.63 1.18
N ILE A 70 -2.37 5.50 0.54
CA ILE A 70 -1.87 4.24 -0.02
C ILE A 70 -1.66 3.21 1.10
N VAL A 71 -0.96 3.59 2.17
CA VAL A 71 -0.72 2.69 3.31
C VAL A 71 -2.02 2.27 3.97
N ALA A 72 -3.00 3.18 4.10
CA ALA A 72 -4.33 2.86 4.59
C ALA A 72 -5.08 1.91 3.63
N GLY A 73 -4.97 2.10 2.32
CA GLY A 73 -5.52 1.20 1.31
C GLY A 73 -4.94 -0.21 1.37
N LEU A 74 -3.62 -0.31 1.53
CA LEU A 74 -2.93 -1.59 1.72
C LEU A 74 -3.30 -2.24 3.07
N LEU A 75 -3.43 -1.45 4.14
CA LEU A 75 -3.84 -1.93 5.45
C LEU A 75 -5.28 -2.45 5.43
N TYR A 76 -6.19 -1.72 4.79
CA TYR A 76 -7.56 -2.15 4.50
C TYR A 76 -7.55 -3.48 3.75
N PHE A 77 -6.77 -3.54 2.66
CA PHE A 77 -6.65 -4.73 1.82
C PHE A 77 -6.22 -5.97 2.61
N VAL A 78 -5.34 -5.87 3.61
CA VAL A 78 -4.87 -7.04 4.40
C VAL A 78 -5.60 -7.28 5.70
N SER A 79 -6.43 -6.33 6.14
CA SER A 79 -7.11 -6.41 7.44
C SER A 79 -8.04 -7.63 7.48
N PRO A 80 -7.88 -8.54 8.46
CA PRO A 80 -8.85 -9.60 8.71
C PRO A 80 -10.12 -9.08 9.41
N ILE A 81 -10.11 -7.83 9.92
CA ILE A 81 -11.15 -7.29 10.80
C ILE A 81 -12.37 -6.78 10.02
N ASP A 82 -12.25 -6.46 8.73
CA ASP A 82 -13.44 -6.18 7.89
C ASP A 82 -14.18 -7.46 7.45
N ALA A 83 -13.72 -8.63 7.92
CA ALA A 83 -14.53 -9.85 7.96
C ALA A 83 -15.40 -9.96 9.22
N ILE A 84 -15.40 -8.97 10.13
CA ILE A 84 -16.52 -8.73 11.04
C ILE A 84 -17.58 -8.07 10.17
N PRO A 85 -18.51 -8.86 9.63
CA PRO A 85 -19.28 -8.36 8.53
C PRO A 85 -20.43 -7.53 9.10
N ASP A 86 -20.94 -6.58 8.32
CA ASP A 86 -22.36 -6.24 8.36
C ASP A 86 -23.19 -7.40 7.77
N TRP A 87 -22.83 -8.67 8.07
CA TRP A 87 -23.54 -9.89 7.66
C TRP A 87 -24.92 -10.00 8.28
N LEU A 88 -25.29 -9.06 9.15
CA LEU A 88 -26.67 -8.96 9.54
C LEU A 88 -27.57 -8.55 8.34
N LEU A 89 -27.03 -7.97 7.25
CA LEU A 89 -27.86 -7.36 6.18
C LEU A 89 -27.44 -7.58 4.70
N GLY A 90 -26.42 -8.40 4.39
CA GLY A 90 -26.30 -8.99 3.03
C GLY A 90 -25.82 -8.13 1.84
N VAL A 91 -25.02 -7.06 2.04
CA VAL A 91 -24.57 -6.14 0.94
C VAL A 91 -23.03 -5.98 0.83
N GLY A 92 -22.22 -6.69 1.63
CA GLY A 92 -20.84 -6.31 1.95
C GLY A 92 -19.78 -6.30 0.83
N PHE A 93 -19.86 -7.16 -0.19
CA PHE A 93 -18.76 -7.32 -1.16
C PHE A 93 -18.56 -6.11 -2.11
N LEU A 94 -19.60 -5.31 -2.35
CA LEU A 94 -19.54 -4.18 -3.28
C LEU A 94 -18.82 -2.97 -2.65
N ASP A 95 -18.91 -2.80 -1.33
CA ASP A 95 -18.28 -1.69 -0.60
C ASP A 95 -16.75 -1.79 -0.63
N ASP A 96 -16.20 -3.01 -0.50
CA ASP A 96 -14.75 -3.26 -0.53
C ASP A 96 -14.09 -2.84 -1.86
N ILE A 97 -14.73 -3.17 -2.98
CA ILE A 97 -14.26 -2.80 -4.32
C ILE A 97 -14.37 -1.29 -4.51
N ALA A 98 -15.44 -0.68 -4.01
CA ALA A 98 -15.65 0.77 -4.08
C ALA A 98 -14.59 1.53 -3.27
N VAL A 99 -14.21 1.04 -2.08
CA VAL A 99 -13.14 1.61 -1.26
C VAL A 99 -11.80 1.55 -1.99
N LEU A 100 -11.43 0.39 -2.53
CA LEU A 100 -10.18 0.26 -3.29
C LEU A 100 -10.18 1.13 -4.54
N GLY A 101 -11.29 1.17 -5.28
CA GLY A 101 -11.47 2.07 -6.42
C GLY A 101 -11.36 3.54 -6.03
N TRP A 102 -11.91 3.93 -4.88
CA TRP A 102 -11.78 5.27 -4.33
C TRP A 102 -10.33 5.61 -3.97
N VAL A 103 -9.60 4.69 -3.33
CA VAL A 103 -8.19 4.86 -2.98
C VAL A 103 -7.39 5.11 -4.26
N LEU A 104 -7.52 4.22 -5.25
CA LEU A 104 -6.80 4.32 -6.53
C LEU A 104 -7.10 5.62 -7.25
N LYS A 105 -8.37 6.04 -7.29
CA LYS A 105 -8.75 7.33 -7.88
C LYS A 105 -8.20 8.52 -7.10
N THR A 106 -8.09 8.41 -5.78
CA THR A 106 -7.59 9.51 -4.93
C THR A 106 -6.08 9.72 -5.07
N VAL A 107 -5.35 8.65 -5.40
CA VAL A 107 -3.89 8.66 -5.49
C VAL A 107 -3.37 8.43 -6.91
N SER A 108 -4.25 8.51 -7.93
CA SER A 108 -3.91 8.20 -9.33
C SER A 108 -2.71 9.01 -9.82
N ASP A 109 -2.73 10.32 -9.60
CA ASP A 109 -1.68 11.21 -10.10
C ASP A 109 -0.32 10.93 -9.45
N GLU A 110 -0.33 10.47 -8.19
CA GLU A 110 0.87 10.07 -7.46
C GLU A 110 1.41 8.72 -7.96
N LEU A 111 0.51 7.78 -8.24
CA LEU A 111 0.87 6.49 -8.84
C LEU A 111 1.39 6.66 -10.27
N GLU A 112 0.82 7.58 -11.05
CA GLU A 112 1.32 7.91 -12.39
C GLU A 112 2.71 8.54 -12.34
N ARG A 113 2.95 9.48 -11.42
CA ARG A 113 4.30 10.04 -11.21
C ARG A 113 5.30 8.98 -10.74
N PHE A 114 4.90 8.10 -9.83
CA PHE A 114 5.76 7.00 -9.39
C PHE A 114 6.06 6.04 -10.55
N LYS A 115 5.05 5.70 -11.36
CA LYS A 115 5.22 4.85 -12.53
C LYS A 115 6.17 5.48 -13.56
N ALA A 116 6.00 6.77 -13.85
CA ALA A 116 6.90 7.50 -14.74
C ALA A 116 8.34 7.50 -14.22
N TRP A 117 8.55 7.71 -12.92
CA TRP A 117 9.87 7.57 -12.31
C TRP A 117 10.41 6.14 -12.44
N ARG A 118 9.57 5.13 -12.16
CA ARG A 118 9.94 3.72 -12.24
C ARG A 118 10.41 3.33 -13.64
N ASP A 119 9.73 3.81 -14.67
CA ASP A 119 10.02 3.50 -16.07
C ASP A 119 11.34 4.13 -16.55
N THR A 120 11.92 5.07 -15.80
CA THR A 120 13.28 5.61 -16.05
C THR A 120 14.41 4.80 -15.39
N GLN A 121 14.08 3.84 -14.53
CA GLN A 121 15.07 3.04 -13.81
C GLN A 121 15.53 1.83 -14.64
N SER A 122 16.78 1.41 -14.45
CA SER A 122 17.26 0.18 -15.08
C SER A 122 16.60 -1.07 -14.44
N PRO A 123 16.47 -2.19 -15.16
CA PRO A 123 15.91 -3.42 -14.61
C PRO A 123 16.66 -3.91 -13.36
N GLU A 124 17.99 -3.76 -13.30
CA GLU A 124 18.83 -4.15 -12.17
C GLU A 124 18.53 -3.27 -10.94
N ARG A 125 18.33 -1.96 -11.16
CA ARG A 125 17.91 -1.04 -10.10
C ARG A 125 16.54 -1.43 -9.57
N LEU A 126 15.56 -1.68 -10.44
CA LEU A 126 14.22 -2.08 -10.02
C LEU A 126 14.21 -3.38 -9.22
N GLN A 127 15.05 -4.36 -9.58
CA GLN A 127 15.21 -5.57 -8.78
C GLN A 127 15.65 -5.27 -7.34
N VAL A 128 16.55 -4.31 -7.13
CA VAL A 128 16.97 -3.90 -5.78
C VAL A 128 15.88 -3.08 -5.07
N VAL A 129 15.24 -2.15 -5.78
CA VAL A 129 14.25 -1.23 -5.20
C VAL A 129 12.93 -1.93 -4.84
N GLU A 130 12.50 -2.92 -5.63
CA GLU A 130 11.20 -3.57 -5.48
C GLU A 130 11.27 -4.95 -4.81
N ARG A 131 12.46 -5.50 -4.56
CA ARG A 131 12.57 -6.80 -3.87
C ARG A 131 12.03 -6.72 -2.45
N LEU A 132 11.31 -7.76 -2.04
CA LEU A 132 11.10 -8.07 -0.63
C LEU A 132 12.20 -9.04 -0.17
N PRO A 133 12.90 -8.76 0.93
CA PRO A 133 13.85 -9.71 1.51
C PRO A 133 13.11 -10.90 2.17
N ALA A 134 13.84 -11.80 2.83
CA ALA A 134 13.24 -13.00 3.42
C ALA A 134 12.27 -12.67 4.56
N THR A 135 12.57 -11.65 5.36
CA THR A 135 11.76 -11.26 6.52
C THR A 135 11.49 -9.76 6.61
N PRO A 136 10.41 -9.34 7.28
CA PRO A 136 10.17 -7.93 7.59
C PRO A 136 11.31 -7.28 8.39
N GLU A 137 11.98 -8.06 9.24
CA GLU A 137 13.13 -7.63 10.04
C GLU A 137 14.33 -7.29 9.14
N ASP A 138 14.63 -8.11 8.15
CA ASP A 138 15.70 -7.83 7.16
C ASP A 138 15.44 -6.50 6.45
N LEU A 139 14.19 -6.25 6.03
CA LEU A 139 13.80 -4.99 5.39
C LEU A 139 13.90 -3.79 6.33
N ARG A 140 13.70 -4.00 7.64
CA ARG A 140 13.88 -2.93 8.63
C ARG A 140 15.35 -2.58 8.80
N LEU A 141 16.22 -3.60 8.88
CA LEU A 141 17.66 -3.44 9.02
C LEU A 141 18.29 -2.70 7.83
N GLU A 142 17.77 -2.89 6.60
CA GLU A 142 18.21 -2.12 5.41
C GLU A 142 18.13 -0.60 5.62
N ARG A 143 17.27 -0.10 6.52
CA ARG A 143 17.12 1.34 6.81
C ARG A 143 17.98 1.83 7.98
N GLU A 144 18.50 0.92 8.79
CA GLU A 144 19.31 1.21 9.98
C GLU A 144 20.81 1.18 9.70
N ILE A 145 21.20 0.67 8.53
CA ILE A 145 22.59 0.70 8.06
C ILE A 145 22.91 2.13 7.59
N PRO A 146 23.88 2.81 8.23
CA PRO A 146 24.23 4.21 7.93
C PRO A 146 24.89 4.39 6.55
#